data_AF-A0A7C5XRG1-F1
#
_entry.id   AF-A0A7C5XRG1-F1
#
_cell.length_a   1.000
_cell.length_b   1.000
_cell.length_c   1.000
_cell.angle_alpha   90.00
_cell.angle_beta   90.00
_cell.angle_gamma   90.00
#
_symmetry.space_group_name_H-M   'P 1'
#
loop_
_entity.id
_entity.type
_entity.pdbx_description
1 polymer ?
#
loop_
_entity_poly.entity_id
_entity_poly.type
_entity_poly.pdbx_seq_one_letter_code
_entity_poly.pdbx_strand_id
1 'polypeptide(L)'
;MRPEECKRLECVEEVLRNDLGIAKRITLGEGRNSPARVEGDEIIIDVMRLDSFQAETGGEAGLVSAYITAAALYALYGTAEAIETSRKKWGDSLVVKVLETYFR
;
A
#
# COMPACT_ATOMS: atom_id res chain seq x y z
N MET A 1 -11.10 -7.51 -8.40
CA MET A 1 -9.67 -7.37 -8.75
C MET A 1 -8.91 -7.20 -7.46
N ARG A 2 -7.78 -7.87 -7.30
CA ARG A 2 -6.95 -7.72 -6.11
C ARG A 2 -5.89 -6.65 -6.34
N PRO A 3 -5.42 -5.97 -5.28
CA PRO A 3 -4.40 -4.94 -5.42
C PRO A 3 -3.11 -5.46 -6.08
N GLU A 4 -2.71 -6.70 -5.79
CA GLU A 4 -1.53 -7.35 -6.39
C GLU A 4 -1.64 -7.63 -7.90
N GLU A 5 -2.83 -7.50 -8.49
CA GLU A 5 -3.02 -7.64 -9.95
C GLU A 5 -2.78 -6.30 -10.68
N CYS A 6 -2.64 -5.20 -9.94
CA CYS A 6 -2.43 -3.88 -10.51
C CYS A 6 -1.00 -3.69 -11.02
N LYS A 7 -0.89 -3.14 -12.24
CA LYS A 7 0.38 -2.78 -12.89
C LYS A 7 0.71 -1.29 -12.82
N ARG A 8 -0.23 -0.47 -12.33
CA ARG A 8 -0.13 1.00 -12.27
C ARG A 8 -0.79 1.53 -11.00
N LEU A 9 -0.40 2.73 -10.58
CA LEU A 9 -0.92 3.38 -9.38
C LEU A 9 -2.42 3.65 -9.47
N GLU A 10 -2.92 4.08 -10.63
CA GLU A 10 -4.33 4.42 -10.81
C GLU A 10 -5.24 3.19 -10.62
N CYS A 11 -4.74 1.99 -10.95
CA CYS A 11 -5.45 0.75 -10.66
C CYS A 11 -5.54 0.49 -9.15
N VAL A 12 -4.47 0.75 -8.40
CA VAL A 12 -4.48 0.60 -6.93
C VAL A 12 -5.46 1.59 -6.31
N GLU A 13 -5.46 2.85 -6.76
CA GLU A 13 -6.42 3.86 -6.33
C GLU A 13 -7.87 3.44 -6.62
N GLU A 14 -8.14 2.89 -7.81
CA GLU A 14 -9.46 2.40 -8.19
C GLU A 14 -9.90 1.22 -7.31
N VAL A 15 -9.01 0.25 -7.05
CA VAL A 15 -9.28 -0.87 -6.15
C VAL A 15 -9.59 -0.36 -4.75
N LEU A 16 -8.77 0.53 -4.17
CA LEU A 16 -9.01 1.11 -2.85
C LEU A 16 -10.34 1.88 -2.76
N ARG A 17 -10.68 2.64 -3.80
CA ARG A 17 -11.95 3.36 -3.87
C ARG A 17 -13.15 2.41 -3.93
N ASN A 18 -13.11 1.43 -4.83
CA ASN A 18 -14.23 0.51 -5.05
C ASN A 18 -14.40 -0.47 -3.90
N ASP A 19 -13.29 -0.95 -3.32
CA ASP A 19 -13.33 -2.00 -2.32
C ASP A 19 -13.51 -1.49 -0.90
N LEU A 20 -12.98 -0.30 -0.60
CA LEU A 20 -12.90 0.25 0.76
C LEU A 20 -13.45 1.69 0.87
N GLY A 21 -13.90 2.30 -0.23
CA GLY A 21 -14.41 3.68 -0.21
C GLY A 21 -13.33 4.75 -0.05
N ILE A 22 -12.04 4.39 -0.22
CA ILE A 22 -10.93 5.31 -0.02
C ILE A 22 -10.72 6.12 -1.30
N ALA A 23 -11.20 7.36 -1.30
CA ALA A 23 -11.10 8.28 -2.44
C ALA A 23 -9.92 9.27 -2.30
N LYS A 24 -8.74 8.76 -1.97
CA LYS A 24 -7.49 9.56 -1.90
C LYS A 24 -6.58 9.23 -3.06
N ARG A 25 -5.83 10.24 -3.53
CA ARG A 25 -4.80 10.05 -4.56
C ARG A 25 -3.53 9.51 -3.92
N ILE A 26 -2.82 8.62 -4.60
CA ILE A 26 -1.54 8.09 -4.16
C ILE A 26 -0.42 8.78 -4.94
N THR A 27 0.56 9.31 -4.22
CA THR A 27 1.75 9.93 -4.78
C THR A 27 3.01 9.35 -4.13
N LEU A 28 4.14 9.48 -4.82
CA LEU A 28 5.45 9.08 -4.31
C LEU A 28 6.22 10.33 -3.90
N GLY A 29 6.86 10.31 -2.74
CA GLY A 29 7.65 11.43 -2.23
C GLY A 29 8.57 11.05 -1.09
N GLU A 30 9.35 11.99 -0.57
CA GLU A 30 10.28 11.74 0.53
C GLU A 30 9.52 11.41 1.83
N GLY A 31 9.85 10.29 2.47
CA GLY A 31 9.30 9.88 3.75
C GLY A 31 9.97 10.60 4.92
N ARG A 32 9.18 11.37 5.68
CA ARG A 32 9.61 11.97 6.95
C ARG A 32 9.62 10.93 8.09
N ASN A 33 10.47 9.91 7.99
CA ASN A 33 10.58 8.78 8.92
C ASN A 33 9.37 7.82 8.97
N SER A 34 8.44 7.91 8.02
CA SER A 34 7.28 7.02 7.92
C SER A 34 7.20 6.39 6.53
N PRO A 35 6.83 5.09 6.40
CA PRO A 35 6.61 4.44 5.11
C PRO A 35 5.61 5.14 4.20
N ALA A 36 4.61 5.77 4.80
CA ALA A 36 3.62 6.58 4.11
C ALA A 36 2.95 7.55 5.09
N ARG A 37 2.29 8.59 4.56
CA ARG A 37 1.52 9.55 5.35
C ARG A 37 0.33 10.07 4.57
N VAL A 38 -0.67 10.56 5.29
CA VAL A 38 -1.80 11.29 4.72
C VAL A 38 -1.49 12.79 4.76
N GLU A 39 -1.66 13.48 3.64
CA GLU A 39 -1.49 14.92 3.51
C GLU A 39 -2.67 15.48 2.70
N GLY A 40 -3.66 16.06 3.39
CA GLY A 40 -4.91 16.48 2.75
C GLY A 40 -5.62 15.30 2.07
N ASP A 41 -5.81 15.40 0.75
CA ASP A 41 -6.47 14.39 -0.08
C ASP A 41 -5.50 13.38 -0.72
N GLU A 42 -4.21 13.47 -0.37
CA GLU A 42 -3.19 12.59 -0.89
C GLU A 42 -2.64 11.64 0.18
N ILE A 43 -2.23 10.46 -0.27
CA ILE A 43 -1.40 9.52 0.48
C ILE A 43 -0.03 9.52 -0.18
N ILE A 44 0.97 9.99 0.56
CA ILE A 44 2.35 10.09 0.08
C ILE A 44 3.10 8.86 0.59
N ILE A 45 3.55 8.01 -0.33
CA ILE A 45 4.37 6.83 -0.04
C ILE A 45 5.84 7.22 -0.14
N ASP A 46 6.63 6.78 0.84
CA ASP A 46 8.07 7.01 0.86
C ASP A 46 8.77 6.29 -0.28
N VAL A 47 9.28 7.06 -1.24
CA VAL A 47 9.96 6.53 -2.43
C VAL A 47 11.21 5.75 -2.06
N MET A 48 11.96 6.15 -1.02
CA MET A 48 13.19 5.45 -0.64
C MET A 48 12.90 4.06 -0.08
N ARG A 49 11.81 3.90 0.68
CA ARG A 49 11.40 2.59 1.17
C ARG A 49 10.81 1.72 0.08
N LEU A 50 10.04 2.31 -0.84
CA LEU A 50 9.52 1.60 -2.01
C LEU A 50 10.66 1.07 -2.90
N ASP A 51 11.67 1.90 -3.18
CA ASP A 51 12.83 1.52 -3.97
C ASP A 51 13.65 0.42 -3.29
N SER A 52 13.83 0.53 -1.96
CA SER A 52 14.52 -0.51 -1.17
C SER A 52 13.76 -1.84 -1.23
N PHE A 53 12.44 -1.81 -1.09
CA PHE A 53 11.59 -2.99 -1.21
C PHE A 53 11.65 -3.60 -2.63
N GLN A 54 11.65 -2.76 -3.67
CA GLN A 54 11.80 -3.22 -5.05
C GLN A 54 13.15 -3.90 -5.28
N ALA A 55 14.23 -3.34 -4.74
CA ALA A 55 15.56 -3.92 -4.85
C ALA A 55 15.64 -5.30 -4.14
N GLU A 56 14.99 -5.45 -2.99
CA GLU A 56 14.95 -6.71 -2.24
C GLU A 56 14.11 -7.80 -2.93
N THR A 57 12.98 -7.41 -3.51
CA THR A 57 11.99 -8.34 -4.08
C THR A 57 12.14 -8.57 -5.59
N GLY A 58 13.12 -7.93 -6.22
CA GLY A 58 13.33 -7.99 -7.67
C GLY A 58 12.31 -7.18 -8.48
N GLY A 59 11.53 -6.30 -7.83
CA GLY A 59 10.61 -5.37 -8.48
C GLY A 59 9.41 -6.04 -9.16
N GLU A 60 8.98 -7.22 -8.69
CA GLU A 60 7.80 -7.88 -9.24
C GLU A 60 6.55 -6.99 -9.08
N ALA A 61 5.87 -6.72 -10.19
CA ALA A 61 4.75 -5.77 -10.23
C ALA A 61 3.67 -6.04 -9.17
N GLY A 62 3.36 -7.32 -8.89
CA GLY A 62 2.36 -7.69 -7.89
C GLY A 62 2.80 -7.44 -6.44
N LEU A 63 4.11 -7.57 -6.15
CA LEU A 63 4.65 -7.21 -4.84
C LEU A 63 4.71 -5.69 -4.66
N VAL A 64 5.08 -4.97 -5.72
CA VAL A 64 5.14 -3.50 -5.72
C VAL A 64 3.76 -2.90 -5.48
N SER A 65 2.73 -3.37 -6.19
CA SER A 65 1.35 -2.90 -5.99
C SER A 65 0.77 -3.31 -4.63
N ALA A 66 1.11 -4.51 -4.14
CA ALA A 66 0.78 -4.91 -2.78
C ALA A 66 1.42 -4.02 -1.72
N TYR A 67 2.69 -3.64 -1.89
CA TYR A 67 3.38 -2.71 -0.99
C TYR A 67 2.73 -1.33 -1.01
N ILE A 68 2.41 -0.80 -2.19
CA ILE A 68 1.74 0.51 -2.31
C ILE A 68 0.41 0.51 -1.57
N THR A 69 -0.35 -0.58 -1.71
CA THR A 69 -1.64 -0.76 -1.02
C THR A 69 -1.44 -0.88 0.50
N ALA A 70 -0.47 -1.68 0.93
CA ALA A 70 -0.10 -1.83 2.34
C ALA A 70 0.29 -0.48 2.95
N ALA A 71 1.13 0.29 2.27
CA ALA A 71 1.55 1.61 2.70
C ALA A 71 0.38 2.58 2.81
N ALA A 72 -0.56 2.55 1.86
CA ALA A 72 -1.76 3.37 1.91
C ALA A 72 -2.67 3.04 3.09
N LEU A 73 -2.90 1.75 3.35
CA LEU A 73 -3.72 1.32 4.49
C LEU A 73 -3.02 1.60 5.82
N TYR A 74 -1.71 1.39 5.90
CA TYR A 74 -0.90 1.77 7.06
C TYR A 74 -1.02 3.27 7.36
N ALA A 75 -0.94 4.13 6.35
CA ALA A 75 -1.03 5.57 6.54
C ALA A 75 -2.40 6.02 7.10
N LEU A 76 -3.47 5.28 6.77
CA LEU A 76 -4.83 5.61 7.20
C LEU A 76 -5.19 5.01 8.56
N TYR A 77 -4.74 3.79 8.83
CA TYR A 77 -5.25 2.96 9.93
C TYR A 77 -4.16 2.49 10.91
N GLY A 78 -2.89 2.69 10.58
CA GLY A 78 -1.78 2.02 11.26
C GLY A 78 -1.77 0.51 11.00
N THR A 79 -0.75 -0.17 11.49
CA THR A 79 -0.45 -1.56 11.10
C THR A 79 -1.54 -2.55 11.48
N ALA A 80 -2.04 -2.51 12.72
CA ALA A 80 -2.98 -3.51 13.23
C ALA A 80 -4.31 -3.49 12.46
N GLU A 81 -4.93 -2.31 12.34
CA GLU A 81 -6.21 -2.15 11.65
C GLU A 81 -6.05 -2.30 10.12
N ALA A 82 -4.90 -1.93 9.54
CA ALA A 82 -4.61 -2.20 8.14
C ALA A 82 -4.57 -3.71 7.83
N ILE A 83 -3.97 -4.52 8.71
CA ILE A 83 -3.93 -5.98 8.55
C ILE A 83 -5.35 -6.55 8.64
N GLU A 84 -6.13 -6.15 9.65
CA GLU A 84 -7.50 -6.61 9.82
C GLU A 84 -8.37 -6.27 8.61
N THR A 85 -8.32 -5.01 8.16
CA THR A 85 -9.05 -4.50 6.99
C THR A 85 -8.67 -5.28 5.73
N SER A 86 -7.37 -5.47 5.51
CA SER A 86 -6.86 -6.21 4.36
C SER A 86 -7.30 -7.67 4.37
N ARG A 87 -7.21 -8.34 5.53
CA ARG A 87 -7.59 -9.76 5.66
C ARG A 87 -9.10 -9.95 5.50
N LYS A 88 -9.92 -9.05 6.04
CA LYS A 88 -11.37 -9.06 5.86
C LYS A 88 -11.78 -8.87 4.40
N LYS A 89 -11.06 -8.04 3.65
CA LYS A 89 -11.40 -7.73 2.26
C LYS A 89 -10.82 -8.72 1.24
N TRP A 90 -9.56 -9.10 1.40
CA TRP A 90 -8.81 -9.87 0.40
C TRP A 90 -8.23 -11.20 0.92
N GLY A 91 -8.49 -11.58 2.18
CA GLY A 91 -7.96 -12.80 2.78
C GLY A 91 -6.46 -12.73 3.03
N ASP A 92 -5.76 -13.87 2.96
CA ASP A 92 -4.30 -13.95 3.09
C ASP A 92 -3.57 -13.50 1.80
N SER A 93 -3.83 -12.26 1.39
CA SER A 93 -3.29 -11.64 0.19
C SER A 93 -1.82 -11.20 0.34
N LEU A 94 -1.19 -10.82 -0.78
CA LEU A 94 0.15 -10.22 -0.73
C LEU A 94 0.17 -8.93 0.11
N VAL A 95 -0.92 -8.17 0.13
CA VAL A 95 -1.04 -6.96 0.97
C VAL A 95 -0.89 -7.30 2.46
N VAL A 96 -1.56 -8.35 2.94
CA VAL A 96 -1.44 -8.80 4.33
C VAL A 96 -0.01 -9.23 4.65
N LYS A 97 0.60 -10.02 3.77
CA LYS A 97 1.99 -10.47 3.95
C LYS A 97 2.98 -9.30 4.01
N VAL A 98 2.79 -8.30 3.16
CA VAL A 98 3.64 -7.09 3.16
C VAL A 98 3.46 -6.30 4.46
N LEU A 99 2.22 -6.06 4.90
CA LEU A 99 1.95 -5.38 6.18
C LEU A 99 2.61 -6.09 7.37
N GLU A 100 2.45 -7.42 7.44
CA GLU A 100 3.02 -8.23 8.54
C GLU A 100 4.55 -8.27 8.54
N THR A 101 5.19 -8.09 7.39
CA THR A 101 6.64 -8.22 7.25
C THR A 101 7.37 -6.89 7.34
N TYR A 102 6.84 -5.84 6.70
CA TYR A 102 7.57 -4.58 6.48
C TYR A 102 7.03 -3.38 7.26
N PHE A 103 5.86 -3.50 7.90
CA PHE A 103 5.18 -2.38 8.57
C PHE A 103 4.92 -2.63 10.06
N ARG A 104 5.57 -3.62 10.67
CA ARG A 104 5.49 -3.90 12.12
C ARG A 104 6.23 -2.87 12.97
#